data_AF-A0A3B9X3Z6-F1
#
_entry.id   AF-A0A3B9X3Z6-F1
#
_cell.length_a   1.000
_cell.length_b   1.000
_cell.length_c   1.000
_cell.angle_alpha   90.00
_cell.angle_beta   90.00
_cell.angle_gamma   90.00
#
_symmetry.space_group_name_H-M   'P 1'
#
loop_
_entity.id
_entity.type
_entity.pdbx_description
1 polymer ?
#
loop_
_entity_poly.entity_id
_entity_poly.type
_entity_poly.pdbx_seq_one_letter_code
_entity_poly.pdbx_strand_id
1 'polypeptide(L)' 'PGPGMGFGLGWAVVEDRGEAATPLTEGSAYWGGAYCTLAWIDREEELVGILMTQVRPYNHMNIRQDFQVLAHQAIIEQN' A
#
# COMPACT_ATOMS: atom_id res chain seq x y z
N PRO A 1 6.05 0.89 12.42
CA PRO A 1 6.62 1.17 11.09
C PRO A 1 7.91 0.37 10.91
N GLY A 2 8.08 -0.33 9.78
CA GLY A 2 9.32 -1.01 9.44
C GLY A 2 10.37 -0.04 8.86
N PRO A 3 11.49 -0.54 8.32
CA PRO A 3 12.44 0.28 7.56
C PRO A 3 11.75 1.09 6.46
N GLY A 4 12.25 2.31 6.18
CA GLY A 4 11.71 3.21 5.16
C GLY A 4 10.31 3.77 5.41
N MET A 5 9.71 3.52 6.58
CA MET A 5 8.34 3.93 6.92
C MET A 5 8.29 4.93 8.07
N GLY A 6 7.63 6.07 7.81
CA GLY A 6 7.21 7.05 8.80
C GLY A 6 5.78 6.85 9.29
N PHE A 7 5.29 7.82 10.07
CA PHE A 7 3.91 7.87 10.55
C PHE A 7 3.37 9.30 10.49
N GLY A 8 2.27 9.47 9.75
CA GLY A 8 1.58 10.75 9.57
C GLY A 8 0.35 10.89 10.48
N LEU A 9 -0.70 11.53 9.96
CA LEU A 9 -1.96 11.74 10.69
C LEU A 9 -2.83 10.46 10.68
N GLY A 10 -2.39 9.44 11.43
CA GLY A 10 -3.12 8.17 11.60
C GLY A 10 -2.84 7.10 10.54
N TRP A 11 -1.85 7.33 9.68
CA TRP A 11 -1.47 6.45 8.58
C TRP A 11 0.04 6.23 8.56
N ALA A 12 0.47 5.07 8.08
CA ALA A 12 1.88 4.84 7.79
C ALA A 12 2.23 5.58 6.50
N VAL A 13 3.40 6.21 6.44
CA VAL A 13 3.85 7.03 5.30
C VAL A 13 5.16 6.47 4.78
N VAL A 14 5.30 6.28 3.46
CA VAL A 14 6.56 5.87 2.84
C VAL A 14 7.54 7.04 2.90
N GLU A 15 8.66 6.89 3.60
CA GLU A 15 9.72 7.90 3.69
C GLU A 15 10.88 7.59 2.75
N ASP A 16 11.22 6.31 2.59
CA ASP A 16 12.19 5.81 1.63
C ASP A 16 11.63 4.54 0.98
N ARG A 17 11.38 4.60 -0.33
CA ARG A 17 10.73 3.50 -1.06
C ARG A 17 11.62 2.25 -1.14
N GLY A 18 12.93 2.42 -1.24
CA GLY A 18 13.89 1.33 -1.36
C GLY A 18 13.99 0.51 -0.08
N GLU A 19 14.15 1.19 1.05
CA GLU A 19 14.15 0.61 2.40
C GLU A 19 12.79 -0.01 2.77
N ALA A 20 11.68 0.62 2.36
CA ALA A 20 10.34 0.12 2.62
C ALA A 20 9.95 -1.11 1.78
N ALA A 21 10.69 -1.42 0.71
CA ALA A 21 10.44 -2.53 -0.20
C ALA A 21 8.97 -2.58 -0.70
N THR A 22 8.45 -1.42 -1.13
CA THR A 22 7.04 -1.24 -1.54
C THR A 22 6.93 -0.73 -2.98
N PRO A 23 5.85 -1.07 -3.72
CA PRO A 23 5.57 -0.45 -5.00
C PRO A 23 5.12 1.02 -4.89
N LEU A 24 4.68 1.46 -3.70
CA LEU A 24 4.22 2.82 -3.45
C LEU A 24 5.34 3.85 -3.61
N THR A 25 5.00 5.05 -4.08
CA THR A 25 5.93 6.18 -4.15
C THR A 25 6.20 6.80 -2.79
N GLU A 26 7.28 7.58 -2.68
CA GLU A 26 7.61 8.31 -1.45
C GLU A 26 6.53 9.34 -1.11
N GLY A 27 6.16 9.42 0.17
CA GLY A 27 5.04 10.22 0.66
C GLY A 27 3.68 9.54 0.57
N SER A 28 3.57 8.37 -0.07
CA SER A 28 2.34 7.59 -0.08
C SER A 28 1.91 7.15 1.32
N ALA A 29 0.60 7.18 1.58
CA ALA A 29 0.03 6.82 2.87
C ALA A 29 -0.78 5.51 2.77
N TYR A 30 -0.62 4.59 3.71
CA TYR A 30 -1.43 3.36 3.75
C TYR A 30 -1.78 2.91 5.17
N TRP A 31 -2.84 2.10 5.28
CA TRP A 31 -3.23 1.46 6.53
C TRP A 31 -3.96 0.14 6.29
N GLY A 32 -3.67 -0.86 7.12
CA GLY A 32 -4.32 -2.17 7.08
C GLY A 32 -5.35 -2.32 8.22
N GLY A 33 -6.50 -2.92 7.92
CA GLY A 33 -7.53 -3.21 8.94
C GLY A 33 -7.46 -4.61 9.54
N ALA A 34 -8.37 -4.95 10.45
CA ALA A 34 -8.34 -6.22 11.17
C ALA A 34 -8.76 -7.46 10.35
N TYR A 35 -9.50 -7.26 9.26
CA TYR A 35 -10.13 -8.32 8.45
C TYR A 35 -9.51 -8.46 7.06
N CYS A 36 -8.18 -8.33 6.98
CA CYS A 36 -7.41 -8.36 5.73
C CYS A 36 -7.65 -7.15 4.78
N THR A 37 -8.40 -6.12 5.21
CA THR A 37 -8.59 -4.89 4.42
C THR A 37 -7.30 -4.06 4.30
N LEU A 38 -7.12 -3.34 3.20
CA LEU A 38 -6.02 -2.41 2.96
C LEU A 38 -6.55 -1.18 2.22
N ALA A 39 -6.08 0.00 2.60
CA ALA A 39 -6.27 1.21 1.81
C ALA A 39 -4.93 1.93 1.64
N TRP A 40 -4.74 2.62 0.52
CA TRP A 40 -3.58 3.48 0.28
C TRP A 40 -3.91 4.65 -0.64
N ILE A 41 -3.10 5.69 -0.54
CA ILE A 41 -3.16 6.90 -1.35
C ILE A 41 -1.74 7.15 -1.88
N ASP A 42 -1.61 7.12 -3.20
CA ASP A 42 -0.38 7.45 -3.92
C ASP A 42 -0.65 8.70 -4.77
N ARG A 43 0.00 9.81 -4.42
CA ARG A 43 -0.25 11.11 -5.07
C ARG A 43 0.55 11.27 -6.35
N GLU A 44 1.68 10.57 -6.48
CA GLU A 44 2.53 10.64 -7.66
C GLU A 44 1.89 9.84 -8.80
N GLU A 45 1.31 8.69 -8.48
CA GLU A 45 0.58 7.83 -9.42
C GLU A 45 -0.90 8.21 -9.59
N GLU A 46 -1.35 9.31 -8.97
CA GLU A 46 -2.75 9.77 -8.95
C GLU A 46 -3.77 8.65 -8.57
N LEU A 47 -3.37 7.74 -7.67
CA LEU A 47 -4.09 6.51 -7.36
C LEU A 47 -4.58 6.47 -5.90
N VAL A 48 -5.85 6.07 -5.72
CA VAL A 48 -6.38 5.64 -4.42
C VAL A 48 -6.82 4.19 -4.52
N GLY A 49 -6.21 3.33 -3.70
CA GLY A 49 -6.53 1.91 -3.64
C GLY A 49 -7.33 1.55 -2.40
N ILE A 50 -8.37 0.74 -2.56
CA ILE A 50 -9.18 0.19 -1.47
C ILE A 50 -9.43 -1.29 -1.72
N LEU A 51 -8.92 -2.14 -0.83
CA LEU A 51 -9.16 -3.58 -0.79
C LEU A 51 -10.05 -3.91 0.41
N MET A 52 -11.27 -4.36 0.13
CA MET A 52 -12.28 -4.72 1.14
C MET A 52 -12.48 -6.24 1.16
N THR A 53 -11.95 -6.89 2.19
CA THR A 53 -12.10 -8.33 2.45
C THR A 53 -12.73 -8.54 3.83
N GLN A 54 -13.15 -9.78 4.12
CA GLN A 54 -13.72 -10.19 5.41
C GLN A 54 -13.01 -11.43 5.97
N VAL A 55 -11.69 -11.45 5.92
CA VAL A 55 -10.88 -12.66 6.23
C VAL A 55 -10.03 -12.44 7.49
N ARG A 56 -10.09 -13.39 8.43
CA ARG A 56 -9.25 -13.44 9.64
C ARG A 56 -9.15 -14.88 10.18
N PRO A 57 -7.95 -15.42 10.48
CA PRO A 57 -6.63 -14.84 10.24
C PRO A 57 -6.28 -14.82 8.74
N TYR A 58 -5.38 -13.94 8.32
CA TYR A 58 -5.00 -13.78 6.90
C TYR A 58 -3.49 -13.85 6.66
N ASN A 59 -2.72 -14.29 7.65
CA ASN A 59 -1.26 -14.43 7.58
C ASN A 59 -0.76 -15.54 6.63
N HIS A 60 -1.67 -16.38 6.12
CA HIS A 60 -1.37 -17.41 5.12
C HIS A 60 -1.57 -16.91 3.67
N MET A 61 -1.90 -15.62 3.50
CA MET A 61 -2.13 -14.99 2.19
C MET A 61 -1.28 -13.73 2.07
N ASN A 62 -0.89 -13.40 0.84
CA ASN A 62 -0.19 -12.16 0.50
C ASN A 62 -1.09 -11.16 -0.25
N ILE A 63 -2.42 -11.34 -0.20
CA ILE A 63 -3.38 -10.59 -1.03
C ILE A 63 -3.23 -9.06 -0.92
N ARG A 64 -2.81 -8.53 0.24
CA ARG A 64 -2.57 -7.09 0.41
C ARG A 64 -1.41 -6.60 -0.45
N GLN A 65 -0.28 -7.30 -0.36
CA GLN A 65 0.93 -6.99 -1.10
C GLN A 65 0.72 -7.24 -2.61
N ASP A 66 0.19 -8.41 -2.96
CA ASP A 66 -0.01 -8.81 -4.35
C ASP A 66 -0.97 -7.84 -5.06
N PHE A 67 -2.07 -7.46 -4.41
CA PHE A 67 -3.04 -6.53 -4.99
C PHE A 67 -2.42 -5.14 -5.22
N GLN A 68 -1.62 -4.64 -4.26
CA GLN A 68 -0.95 -3.35 -4.41
C GLN A 68 0.09 -3.37 -5.54
N VAL A 69 0.89 -4.44 -5.64
CA VAL A 69 1.88 -4.61 -6.72
C VAL A 69 1.19 -4.68 -8.08
N LEU A 70 0.15 -5.52 -8.21
CA LEU A 70 -0.57 -5.68 -9.48
C LEU A 70 -1.30 -4.40 -9.89
N ALA A 71 -1.86 -3.65 -8.93
CA ALA A 71 -2.50 -2.36 -9.20
C ALA A 71 -1.50 -1.33 -9.75
N HIS A 72 -0.31 -1.22 -9.13
CA HIS A 72 0.74 -0.32 -9.63
C HIS A 72 1.30 -0.76 -10.99
N GLN A 73 1.49 -2.06 -11.22
CA GLN A 73 1.94 -2.57 -12.53
C GLN A 73 0.94 -2.35 -13.66
N ALA A 74 -0.35 -2.19 -13.33
CA ALA A 74 -1.38 -1.91 -14.33
C ALA A 74 -1.40 -0.44 -14.78
N ILE A 75 -0.68 0.46 -14.08
CA ILE A 75 -0.48 1.83 -14.52
C ILE A 75 0.48 1.81 -15.70
N ILE A 76 -0.04 2.16 -16.87
CA ILE A 76 0.73 2.32 -18.10
C ILE A 76 0.79 3.79 -18.44
N GLU A 77 1.95 4.28 -18.91
CA GLU A 77 2.05 5.63 -19.45
C GLU A 77 1.09 5.78 -20.63
N GLN A 78 0.20 6.77 -20.55
CA GLN A 78 -0.57 7.20 -21.72
C GLN A 78 0.36 8.03 -22.61
N ASN A 79 0.79 7.44 -23.73
CA ASN A 79 1.47 8.16 -24.81
C ASN A 79 0.57 9.22 -25.44
#